data_AF-A0A7C4FTF2-F1
#
_entry.id   AF-A0A7C4FTF2-F1
#
_cell.length_a   1.000
_cell.length_b   1.000
_cell.length_c   1.000
_cell.angle_alpha   90.00
_cell.angle_beta   90.00
_cell.angle_gamma   90.00
#
_symmetry.space_group_name_H-M   'P 1'
#
loop_
_entity.id
_entity.type
_entity.pdbx_description
1 polymer ?
#
loop_
_entity_poly.entity_id
_entity_poly.type
_entity_poly.pdbx_seq_one_letter_code
_entity_poly.pdbx_strand_id
1 'polypeptide(L)' 'MKSTTPRLCEKNLVLTSSNSKDLVVVKGLKKYFPVRAGLFQRVVAQVQAVDNVSFTIKEGECL' A
#
# COMPACT_ATOMS: atom_id res chain seq x y z
N MET A 1 19.25 -54.60 -1.58
CA MET A 1 17.96 -54.34 -0.88
C MET A 1 18.33 -53.84 0.51
N LYS A 2 18.34 -52.54 0.86
CA LYS A 2 17.28 -51.53 0.91
C LYS A 2 18.01 -50.16 0.78
N SER A 3 17.89 -49.34 -0.26
CA SER A 3 16.75 -48.48 -0.66
C SER A 3 16.20 -47.56 0.44
N THR A 4 17.02 -46.77 1.12
CA THR A 4 16.50 -45.56 1.79
C THR A 4 17.58 -44.49 1.87
N THR A 5 17.61 -43.63 0.86
CA THR A 5 18.26 -42.32 0.91
C THR A 5 17.66 -41.50 2.06
N PRO A 6 18.45 -40.92 3.00
CA PRO A 6 17.93 -39.90 3.88
C PRO A 6 17.58 -38.69 3.02
N ARG A 7 16.30 -38.31 3.05
CA ARG A 7 15.73 -37.27 2.19
C ARG A 7 16.51 -35.97 2.33
N LEU A 8 17.24 -35.60 1.27
CA LEU A 8 17.69 -34.24 0.97
C LEU A 8 16.47 -33.38 0.57
N CYS A 9 15.48 -33.28 1.44
CA CYS A 9 14.24 -32.51 1.23
C CYS A 9 13.96 -31.70 2.49
N GLU A 10 14.87 -30.80 2.81
CA GLU A 10 14.60 -29.69 3.72
C GLU A 10 15.19 -28.41 3.14
N LYS A 11 14.98 -28.23 1.84
CA LYS A 11 15.02 -26.90 1.25
C LYS A 11 13.62 -26.34 1.41
N ASN A 12 13.33 -25.76 2.57
CA ASN A 12 12.34 -24.70 2.67
C ASN A 12 12.88 -23.51 1.85
N LEU A 13 12.81 -23.67 0.54
CA LEU A 13 12.99 -22.60 -0.40
C LEU A 13 11.71 -21.77 -0.31
N VAL A 14 11.67 -20.90 0.70
CA VAL A 14 10.75 -19.77 0.69
C VAL A 14 11.22 -18.93 -0.49
N LEU A 15 10.64 -19.20 -1.65
CA LEU A 15 10.71 -18.34 -2.79
C LEU A 15 9.95 -17.07 -2.39
N THR A 16 10.63 -16.13 -1.74
CA THR A 16 10.27 -14.72 -1.84
C THR A 16 10.52 -14.36 -3.29
N SER A 17 9.56 -14.76 -4.14
CA SER A 17 9.35 -14.20 -5.45
C SER A 17 9.47 -12.70 -5.24
N SER A 18 10.34 -12.06 -6.02
CA SER A 18 10.42 -10.61 -6.23
C SER A 18 9.12 -10.11 -6.86
N ASN A 19 8.02 -10.42 -6.18
CA ASN A 19 6.68 -10.06 -6.50
C ASN A 19 6.60 -8.66 -5.93
N SER A 20 6.64 -7.67 -6.81
CA SER A 20 6.22 -6.32 -6.48
C SER A 20 4.73 -6.43 -6.14
N LYS A 21 4.46 -6.89 -4.93
CA LYS A 21 3.12 -7.13 -4.43
C LYS A 21 2.52 -5.75 -4.25
N ASP A 22 1.45 -5.49 -4.98
CA ASP A 22 0.66 -4.30 -4.77
C ASP A 22 0.09 -4.36 -3.35
N LEU A 23 0.61 -3.50 -2.47
CA LEU A 23 0.18 -3.43 -1.08
C LEU A 23 -1.09 -2.59 -0.96
N VAL A 24 -1.13 -1.46 -1.66
CA VAL A 24 -2.24 -0.51 -1.63
C VAL A 24 -2.56 -0.06 -3.04
N VAL A 25 -3.80 -0.26 -3.49
CA VAL A 25 -4.30 0.22 -4.78
C VAL A 25 -5.41 1.23 -4.50
N VAL A 26 -5.16 2.50 -4.83
CA VAL A 26 -6.13 3.60 -4.69
C VAL A 26 -6.57 4.04 -6.07
N LYS A 27 -7.90 4.14 -6.29
CA LYS A 27 -8.49 4.60 -7.54
C LYS A 27 -9.41 5.79 -7.28
N GLY A 28 -9.21 6.88 -8.00
CA GLY A 28 -10.09 8.05 -7.96
C GLY A 28 -10.17 8.77 -6.61
N LEU A 29 -9.05 8.87 -5.89
CA LEU A 29 -8.95 9.60 -4.62
C LEU A 29 -9.35 11.06 -4.82
N LYS A 30 -10.37 11.48 -4.07
CA LYS A 30 -10.77 12.88 -3.92
C LYS A 30 -10.72 13.26 -2.45
N LYS A 31 -10.07 14.37 -2.14
CA LYS A 31 -9.98 14.86 -0.77
C LYS A 31 -10.27 16.35 -0.70
N TYR A 32 -11.18 16.71 0.18
CA TYR A 32 -11.49 18.09 0.53
C TYR A 32 -11.08 18.31 1.99
N PHE A 33 -10.39 19.41 2.27
CA PHE A 33 -10.03 19.82 3.63
C PHE A 33 -10.81 21.09 4.02
N PRO A 34 -11.46 21.11 5.19
CA PRO A 34 -12.17 22.28 5.66
C PRO A 34 -11.19 23.37 6.10
N VAL A 35 -11.41 24.58 5.61
CA VAL A 35 -10.70 25.77 6.08
C VAL A 35 -11.48 26.37 7.24
N ARG A 36 -10.85 26.43 8.41
CA ARG A 36 -11.41 27.03 9.62
C ARG A 36 -10.79 28.40 9.85
N ALA A 37 -11.59 29.38 10.26
CA ALA A 37 -11.12 30.74 10.53
C ALA A 37 -11.87 31.41 11.70
N GLY A 38 -11.27 32.48 12.21
CA GLY A 38 -11.79 33.31 13.30
C GLY A 38 -11.53 32.73 14.70
N LEU A 39 -11.89 33.50 15.73
CA LEU A 39 -11.68 33.16 17.14
C LEU A 39 -12.40 31.86 17.57
N PHE A 40 -13.50 31.53 16.90
CA PHE A 40 -14.32 30.34 17.17
C PHE A 40 -14.10 29.19 16.17
N GLN A 41 -13.06 29.26 15.32
CA GLN A 41 -12.66 28.18 14.40
C GLN A 41 -13.80 27.58 13.56
N ARG A 42 -14.68 28.45 13.03
CA ARG A 42 -15.80 28.02 12.19
C ARG A 42 -15.29 27.67 10.79
N VAL A 43 -15.91 26.67 10.16
CA VAL A 43 -15.60 26.30 8.78
C VAL A 43 -16.11 27.39 7.86
N VAL A 44 -15.20 28.03 7.13
CA VAL A 44 -15.51 29.14 6.21
C VAL A 44 -15.43 28.74 4.75
N ALA A 45 -14.66 27.71 4.43
CA ALA A 45 -14.52 27.20 3.07
C ALA A 45 -14.11 25.72 3.07
N GLN A 46 -14.18 25.08 1.90
CA GLN A 46 -13.64 23.74 1.64
C GLN A 46 -12.60 23.87 0.53
N VAL A 47 -11.37 23.45 0.78
CA VAL A 47 -10.33 23.39 -0.25
C VAL A 47 -10.32 21.99 -0.84
N GLN A 48 -10.45 21.92 -2.16
CA GLN A 48 -10.26 20.69 -2.92
C GLN A 48 -8.75 20.44 -3.00
N ALA A 49 -8.28 19.43 -2.27
CA ALA A 49 -6.86 19.21 -2.03
C ALA A 49 -6.27 18.06 -2.84
N VAL A 50 -7.11 17.10 -3.20
CA VAL A 50 -6.77 16.02 -4.13
C VAL A 50 -7.99 15.83 -5.02
N ASP A 51 -7.81 15.90 -6.34
CA ASP A 51 -8.87 15.57 -7.29
C ASP A 51 -8.46 14.41 -8.21
N ASN A 52 -9.29 13.37 -8.19
CA ASN A 52 -9.25 12.20 -9.05
C ASN A 52 -7.87 11.56 -9.24
N VAL A 53 -7.16 11.28 -8.14
CA VAL A 53 -5.82 10.67 -8.19
C VAL A 53 -5.92 9.15 -8.03
N SER A 54 -5.21 8.40 -8.86
CA SER A 54 -5.10 6.94 -8.75
C SER A 54 -3.63 6.56 -8.66
N PHE A 55 -3.26 5.76 -7.65
CA PHE A 55 -1.89 5.30 -7.45
C PHE A 55 -1.87 3.93 -6.78
N THR A 56 -0.75 3.22 -6.97
CA THR A 56 -0.50 1.91 -6.37
C THR A 56 0.83 1.98 -5.63
N ILE A 57 0.84 1.55 -4.37
CA ILE A 57 2.06 1.40 -3.56
C ILE A 57 2.45 -0.07 -3.61
N LYS A 58 3.66 -0.36 -4.09
CA LYS A 58 4.26 -1.71 -4.01
C LYS A 58 5.16 -1.83 -2.79
N GLU A 59 5.48 -3.05 -2.42
CA GLU A 59 6.38 -3.34 -1.32
C GLU A 59 7.77 -2.69 -1.54
N GLY A 60 8.18 -1.82 -0.60
CA GLY A 60 9.47 -1.11 -0.63
C GLY A 60 9.48 0.23 -1.39
N GLU A 61 8.34 0.69 -1.92
CA GLU A 61 8.23 1.99 -2.60
C GLU A 61 7.77 3.11 -1.64
N CYS A 62 8.23 4.34 -1.87
CA CYS A 62 7.77 5.55 -1.18
C CYS A 62 7.26 6.54 -2.23
N LEU A 63 6.01 6.99 -2.09
CA LEU A 63 5.24 7.81 -3.03
C LEU A 63 5.01 9.21 -2.48
#